data_AF-A0A9P7X585-F1
#
_entry.id   AF-A0A9P7X585-F1
#
_cell.length_a   1.000
_cell.length_b   1.000
_cell.length_c   1.000
_cell.angle_alpha   90.00
_cell.angle_beta   90.00
_cell.angle_gamma   90.00
#
_symmetry.space_group_name_H-M   'P 1'
#
loop_
_entity.id
_entity.type
_entity.pdbx_description
1 polymer ?
#
loop_
_entity_poly.entity_id
_entity_poly.type
_entity_poly.pdbx_seq_one_letter_code
_entity_poly.pdbx_strand_id
1 'polypeptide(L)'
;MADNSFSPVDALAIGGGKVIAAGTLEQVKKALAPSGNSKMINLKGHCILPGFVEPHLHLLLSALTIKFFVNLQPSTTTSRECAIQKLTDAASKTKADRWVAAFGYDPS
;
A
#
# COMPACT_ATOMS: atom_id res chain seq x y z
N MET A 1 -20.19 -1.75 -2.02
CA MET A 1 -20.75 -2.99 -1.46
C MET A 1 -22.00 -3.32 -2.25
N ALA A 2 -22.34 -4.58 -2.50
CA ALA A 2 -23.71 -4.90 -2.89
C ALA A 2 -24.66 -4.33 -1.82
N ASP A 3 -25.84 -3.82 -2.19
CA ASP A 3 -26.95 -3.41 -1.32
C ASP A 3 -26.70 -2.46 -0.13
N ASN A 4 -25.54 -1.82 -0.03
CA ASN A 4 -25.19 -0.91 1.07
C ASN A 4 -25.17 -1.58 2.47
N SER A 5 -25.11 -2.91 2.54
CA SER A 5 -24.94 -3.66 3.79
C SER A 5 -23.56 -4.31 3.89
N PHE A 6 -23.11 -4.54 5.13
CA PHE A 6 -21.94 -5.36 5.40
C PHE A 6 -22.38 -6.82 5.46
N SER A 7 -21.94 -7.64 4.50
CA SER A 7 -22.24 -9.08 4.46
C SER A 7 -20.95 -9.89 4.67
N PRO A 8 -20.45 -10.01 5.92
CA PRO A 8 -19.30 -10.87 6.20
C PRO A 8 -19.66 -12.34 5.89
N VAL A 9 -18.65 -13.10 5.47
CA VAL A 9 -18.77 -14.54 5.21
C VAL A 9 -17.64 -15.28 5.91
N ASP A 10 -17.88 -16.54 6.28
CA ASP A 10 -16.91 -17.35 7.01
C ASP A 10 -15.75 -17.85 6.13
N ALA A 11 -15.99 -18.00 4.82
CA ALA A 11 -15.04 -18.58 3.88
C ALA A 11 -15.15 -18.00 2.47
N LEU A 12 -14.02 -18.11 1.74
CA LEU A 12 -13.84 -17.68 0.36
C LEU A 12 -13.03 -18.74 -0.39
N ALA A 13 -13.38 -19.04 -1.64
CA ALA A 13 -12.56 -19.81 -2.56
C ALA A 13 -12.06 -18.93 -3.71
N ILE A 14 -10.77 -19.08 -4.04
CA ILE A 14 -10.11 -18.39 -5.14
C ILE A 14 -9.56 -19.43 -6.13
N GLY A 15 -9.85 -19.26 -7.41
CA GLY A 15 -9.34 -20.09 -8.50
C GLY A 15 -9.12 -19.25 -9.75
N GLY A 16 -8.00 -19.44 -10.45
CA GLY A 16 -7.69 -18.68 -11.68
C GLY A 16 -7.64 -17.17 -11.48
N GLY A 17 -7.23 -16.70 -10.29
CA GLY A 17 -7.18 -15.27 -9.96
C GLY A 17 -8.53 -14.62 -9.68
N LYS A 18 -9.61 -15.40 -9.52
CA LYS A 18 -10.97 -14.90 -9.25
C LYS A 18 -11.56 -15.55 -8.00
N VAL A 19 -12.47 -14.82 -7.34
CA VAL A 19 -13.35 -15.40 -6.33
C VAL A 19 -14.38 -16.29 -7.04
N ILE A 20 -14.42 -17.58 -6.67
CA ILE A 20 -15.33 -18.56 -7.27
C ILE A 20 -16.46 -19.00 -6.33
N ALA A 21 -16.31 -18.77 -5.02
CA ALA A 21 -17.37 -18.96 -4.03
C ALA A 21 -17.08 -18.12 -2.78
N ALA A 22 -18.12 -17.63 -2.12
CA ALA A 22 -18.07 -16.90 -0.86
C ALA A 22 -19.31 -17.26 -0.03
N GLY A 23 -19.15 -17.57 1.26
CA GLY A 23 -20.25 -18.01 2.11
C GLY A 23 -19.77 -18.77 3.34
N THR A 24 -20.57 -19.72 3.81
CA THR A 24 -20.14 -20.63 4.88
C THR A 24 -19.03 -21.56 4.40
N LEU A 25 -18.22 -22.08 5.34
CA LEU A 25 -17.16 -23.03 5.00
C LEU A 25 -17.66 -24.23 4.19
N GLU A 26 -18.85 -24.74 4.53
CA GLU A 26 -19.45 -25.89 3.84
C GLU A 26 -19.91 -25.56 2.41
N GLN A 27 -20.50 -24.36 2.20
CA GLN A 27 -20.85 -23.89 0.86
C GLN A 27 -19.60 -23.78 -0.04
N VAL A 28 -18.52 -23.23 0.51
CA VAL A 28 -17.26 -23.05 -0.21
C VAL A 28 -16.57 -24.39 -0.53
N LYS A 29 -16.51 -25.32 0.44
CA LYS A 29 -15.99 -26.68 0.21
C LYS A 29 -16.77 -27.41 -0.87
N LYS A 30 -18.10 -27.31 -0.87
CA LYS A 30 -18.96 -27.93 -1.90
C LYS A 30 -18.66 -27.37 -3.29
N ALA A 31 -18.44 -26.05 -3.40
CA ALA A 31 -18.08 -25.41 -4.66
C ALA A 31 -16.67 -25.84 -5.16
N LEU A 32 -15.76 -26.18 -4.25
CA LEU A 32 -14.40 -26.64 -4.57
C LEU A 32 -14.29 -28.14 -4.90
N ALA A 33 -15.27 -28.96 -4.50
CA ALA A 33 -15.24 -30.42 -4.66
C ALA A 33 -14.86 -30.92 -6.08
N PRO A 34 -15.27 -30.27 -7.19
CA PRO A 34 -14.87 -30.69 -8.54
C PRO A 34 -13.37 -30.50 -8.86
N SER A 35 -12.64 -29.69 -8.08
CA SER A 35 -11.28 -29.23 -8.42
C SER A 35 -10.18 -30.21 -7.96
N GLY A 36 -10.47 -31.09 -7.01
CA GLY A 36 -9.58 -32.15 -6.49
C GLY A 36 -8.29 -31.70 -5.77
N ASN A 37 -7.81 -30.47 -6.01
CA ASN A 37 -6.52 -29.98 -5.51
C ASN A 37 -6.65 -28.51 -5.04
N SER A 38 -7.08 -28.31 -3.80
CA SER A 38 -7.24 -26.99 -3.18
C SER A 38 -6.37 -26.85 -1.94
N LYS A 39 -5.68 -25.71 -1.80
CA LYS A 39 -4.95 -25.37 -0.57
C LYS A 39 -5.89 -24.66 0.41
N MET A 40 -6.09 -25.27 1.58
CA MET A 40 -6.82 -24.64 2.69
C MET A 40 -5.91 -23.71 3.49
N ILE A 41 -6.40 -22.52 3.82
CA ILE A 41 -5.70 -21.54 4.67
C ILE A 41 -6.63 -21.17 5.83
N ASN A 42 -6.25 -21.54 7.05
CA ASN A 42 -6.97 -21.14 8.26
C ASN A 42 -6.51 -19.74 8.69
N LEU A 43 -7.43 -18.78 8.72
CA LEU A 43 -7.15 -17.39 9.08
C LEU A 43 -6.94 -17.17 10.58
N LYS A 44 -7.20 -18.17 11.43
CA LYS A 44 -7.01 -18.08 12.89
C LYS A 44 -7.69 -16.85 13.52
N GLY A 45 -8.90 -16.52 13.06
CA GLY A 45 -9.69 -15.38 13.55
C GLY A 45 -9.35 -14.02 12.91
N HIS A 46 -8.40 -13.96 11.97
CA HIS A 46 -8.16 -12.74 11.18
C HIS A 46 -9.19 -12.60 10.05
N CYS A 47 -9.32 -11.38 9.53
CA CYS A 47 -10.23 -11.03 8.45
C CYS A 47 -9.50 -10.88 7.11
N ILE A 48 -10.20 -11.21 6.00
CA ILE A 48 -9.83 -10.80 4.65
C ILE A 48 -10.74 -9.64 4.25
N LEU A 49 -10.14 -8.59 3.68
CA LEU A 49 -10.85 -7.47 3.09
C LEU A 49 -10.56 -7.38 1.60
N PRO A 50 -11.43 -6.76 0.79
CA PRO A 50 -11.07 -6.35 -0.55
C PRO A 50 -9.78 -5.52 -0.55
N GLY A 51 -8.93 -5.71 -1.55
CA GLY A 51 -7.77 -4.85 -1.74
C GLY A 51 -8.19 -3.40 -1.97
N PHE A 52 -7.34 -2.46 -1.55
CA PHE A 52 -7.57 -1.04 -1.84
C PHE A 52 -7.60 -0.79 -3.36
N VAL A 53 -8.55 0.04 -3.79
CA VAL A 53 -8.64 0.55 -5.16
C VAL A 53 -8.39 2.05 -5.11
N GLU A 54 -7.30 2.48 -5.72
CA GLU A 54 -6.90 3.88 -5.80
C GLU A 54 -7.21 4.40 -7.21
N PRO A 55 -8.29 5.17 -7.40
CA PRO A 55 -8.70 5.64 -8.72
C PRO A 55 -7.81 6.77 -9.26
N HIS A 56 -7.06 7.47 -8.41
CA HIS A 56 -6.25 8.60 -8.85
C HIS A 56 -4.99 8.80 -7.97
N LEU A 57 -3.85 8.31 -8.48
CA LEU A 57 -2.55 8.48 -7.85
C LEU A 57 -1.50 8.95 -8.85
N HIS A 58 -0.68 9.91 -8.44
CA HIS A 58 0.53 10.29 -9.16
C HIS A 58 1.69 9.36 -8.80
N LEU A 59 1.61 8.07 -9.16
CA LEU A 59 2.53 7.04 -8.69
C LEU A 59 4.01 7.38 -8.93
N LEU A 60 4.35 7.89 -10.12
CA LEU A 60 5.71 8.29 -10.46
C LEU A 60 6.18 9.46 -9.61
N LEU A 61 5.35 10.49 -9.43
CA LEU A 61 5.70 11.64 -8.59
C LEU A 61 5.87 11.20 -7.13
N SER A 62 4.97 10.36 -6.61
CA SER A 62 5.09 9.81 -5.26
C SER A 62 6.39 9.03 -5.08
N ALA A 63 6.76 8.18 -6.04
CA ALA A 63 8.00 7.43 -6.00
C ALA A 63 9.24 8.35 -6.04
N LEU A 64 9.22 9.36 -6.92
CA LEU A 64 10.28 10.37 -7.01
C LEU A 64 10.45 11.13 -5.69
N THR A 65 9.35 11.64 -5.14
CA THR A 65 9.36 12.41 -3.90
C THR A 65 9.84 11.58 -2.71
N ILE A 66 9.36 10.34 -2.54
CA ILE A 66 9.71 9.50 -1.39
C ILE A 66 11.16 8.99 -1.46
N LYS A 67 11.69 8.73 -2.66
CA LYS A 67 12.99 8.05 -2.82
C LYS A 67 14.14 8.97 -3.21
N PHE A 68 13.87 10.02 -3.97
CA PHE A 68 14.93 10.84 -4.60
C PHE A 68 14.96 12.27 -4.09
N PHE A 69 13.88 12.77 -3.49
CA PHE A 69 13.87 14.13 -2.97
C PHE A 69 14.26 14.12 -1.49
N VAL A 70 14.97 15.16 -1.06
CA VAL A 70 15.28 15.37 0.35
C VAL A 70 13.98 15.63 1.11
N ASN A 71 13.67 14.77 2.09
CA ASN A 71 12.51 14.94 2.95
C ASN A 71 12.77 16.03 4.00
N LEU A 72 12.04 17.15 3.85
CA LEU A 72 12.08 18.29 4.75
C LEU A 72 10.80 18.42 5.61
N GLN A 73 9.97 17.38 5.67
CA GLN A 73 8.75 17.39 6.49
C GLN A 73 9.05 17.66 7.98
N PRO A 74 8.15 18.36 8.70
CA PRO A 74 8.34 18.73 10.12
C PRO A 74 8.61 17.56 11.05
N SER A 75 8.06 16.38 10.74
CA SER A 75 8.29 15.15 11.51
C SER A 75 9.75 14.74 11.59
N THR A 76 10.61 15.24 10.69
CA THR A 76 12.04 14.93 10.65
C THR A 76 12.93 16.16 10.53
N THR A 77 12.36 17.36 10.39
CA THR A 77 13.08 18.61 10.14
C THR A 77 12.53 19.67 11.06
N THR A 78 13.17 19.83 12.21
CA THR A 78 12.62 20.61 13.34
C THR A 78 13.14 22.04 13.41
N SER A 79 14.05 22.44 12.52
CA SER A 79 14.55 23.80 12.43
C SER A 79 15.04 24.13 11.03
N ARG A 80 15.24 25.43 10.77
CA ARG A 80 15.89 25.93 9.56
C ARG A 80 17.31 25.37 9.40
N GLU A 81 18.07 25.30 10.47
CA GLU A 81 19.44 24.78 10.48
C GLU A 81 19.45 23.30 10.11
N CYS A 82 18.48 22.52 10.61
CA CYS A 82 18.30 21.12 10.22
C CYS A 82 18.00 20.99 8.72
N ALA A 83 17.11 21.83 8.18
CA ALA A 83 16.79 21.82 6.74
C ALA A 83 18.02 22.15 5.88
N ILE A 84 18.78 23.17 6.27
CA ILE A 84 20.02 23.56 5.59
C ILE A 84 21.05 22.44 5.65
N GLN A 85 21.22 21.78 6.79
CA GLN A 85 22.16 20.67 6.92
C GLN A 85 21.77 19.51 5.99
N LYS A 86 20.50 19.12 5.96
CA LYS A 86 20.01 18.06 5.07
C LYS A 86 20.25 18.37 3.59
N LEU A 87 20.00 19.62 3.18
CA LEU A 87 20.26 20.07 1.81
C LEU A 87 21.76 20.10 1.50
N THR A 88 22.58 20.53 2.45
CA THR A 88 24.05 20.57 2.32
C THR A 88 24.62 19.16 2.16
N ASP A 89 24.16 18.22 2.98
CA ASP A 89 24.57 16.81 2.90
C ASP A 89 24.17 16.19 1.56
N ALA A 90 22.97 16.48 1.06
CA ALA A 90 22.52 16.03 -0.26
C ALA A 90 23.35 16.65 -1.38
N ALA A 91 23.65 17.95 -1.31
CA ALA A 91 24.47 18.65 -2.29
C ALA A 91 25.90 18.09 -2.37
N SER A 92 26.52 17.78 -1.23
CA SER A 92 27.89 17.22 -1.19
C SER A 92 28.04 15.86 -1.89
N LYS A 93 26.94 15.11 -2.01
CA LYS A 93 26.89 13.78 -2.65
C LYS A 93 26.39 13.85 -4.09
N THR A 94 25.93 15.00 -4.54
CA THR A 94 25.35 15.22 -5.86
C THR A 94 26.43 15.72 -6.81
N LYS A 95 26.49 15.17 -8.03
CA LYS A 95 27.43 15.65 -9.06
C LYS A 95 27.14 17.11 -9.42
N ALA A 96 28.18 17.86 -9.77
CA ALA A 96 28.10 19.30 -10.00
C ALA A 96 27.11 19.74 -11.10
N ASP A 97 26.72 18.84 -11.99
CA ASP A 97 25.77 19.05 -13.10
C ASP A 97 24.35 18.55 -12.79
N ARG A 98 24.04 18.21 -11.54
CA ARG A 98 22.76 17.61 -11.14
C ARG A 98 22.06 18.44 -10.07
N TRP A 99 20.73 18.42 -10.12
CA TRP A 99 19.87 19.13 -9.18
C TRP A 99 19.68 18.32 -7.89
N VAL A 100 19.65 19.03 -6.76
CA VAL A 100 19.06 18.54 -5.51
C VAL A 100 17.61 19.00 -5.47
N ALA A 101 16.68 18.04 -5.37
CA ALA A 101 15.26 18.32 -5.18
C ALA A 101 14.85 17.98 -3.74
N ALA A 102 13.90 18.72 -3.20
CA ALA A 102 13.41 18.56 -1.83
C ALA A 102 11.91 18.82 -1.76
N PHE A 103 11.25 18.33 -0.71
CA PHE A 103 9.81 18.55 -0.50
C PHE A 103 9.46 18.68 0.98
N GLY A 104 8.32 19.32 1.25
CA GLY A 104 7.67 19.31 2.56
C GLY A 104 8.27 20.24 3.61
N TYR A 105 9.13 21.19 3.23
CA TYR A 105 9.62 22.19 4.18
C TYR A 105 8.48 23.08 4.65
N ASP A 106 8.37 23.26 5.97
CA ASP A 106 7.40 24.13 6.62
C ASP A 106 8.18 25.09 7.54
N PRO A 107 8.13 26.41 7.29
CA PRO A 107 8.81 27.41 8.11
C PRO A 107 7.96 27.95 9.27
N SER A 108 6.71 27.47 9.43
CA SER A 108 5.78 27.94 10.47
C SER A 108 6.05 27.40 11.87
#